data_AF-A0A0G1RTB6-F1
#
_entry.id   AF-A0A0G1RTB6-F1
#
_cell.length_a   1.000
_cell.length_b   1.000
_cell.length_c   1.000
_cell.angle_alpha   90.00
_cell.angle_beta   90.00
_cell.angle_gamma   90.00
#
_symmetry.space_group_name_H-M   'P 1'
#
loop_
_entity.id
_entity.type
_entity.pdbx_description
1 polymer ?
#
loop_
_entity_poly.entity_id
_entity_poly.type
_entity_poly.pdbx_seq_one_letter_code
_entity_poly.pdbx_strand_id
1 'polypeptide(L)'
;MSMSLFRPTSESSLSAAPAEAGAQRTSANLHEAIMDSVSSVRDSLPKEHRAHFETLRQEIITFTEVHGIPRESLGKPDLLREATGKLSIPDLERLALLLERFQHLIVEKKPWTNKEA
;
A
#
# COMPACT_ATOMS: atom_id res chain seq x y z
N MET A 1 -21.48 62.24 -5.57
CA MET A 1 -20.57 61.19 -5.06
C MET A 1 -20.91 59.87 -5.73
N SER A 2 -19.87 59.11 -6.08
CA SER A 2 -19.84 57.88 -6.89
C SER A 2 -20.65 56.70 -6.37
N MET A 3 -21.01 55.80 -7.31
CA MET A 3 -21.57 54.47 -7.09
C MET A 3 -20.52 53.48 -6.56
N SER A 4 -20.96 52.46 -5.80
CA SER A 4 -20.29 51.15 -5.77
C SER A 4 -21.31 50.01 -5.66
N LEU A 5 -21.32 49.21 -6.71
CA LEU A 5 -21.88 47.86 -6.84
C LEU A 5 -20.92 46.82 -6.20
N PHE A 6 -21.42 45.57 -6.05
CA PHE A 6 -20.68 44.31 -5.76
C PHE A 6 -20.27 44.08 -4.30
N ARG A 7 -20.32 42.87 -3.69
CA ARG A 7 -20.29 41.48 -4.19
C ARG A 7 -20.74 40.51 -3.06
N PRO A 8 -21.35 39.34 -3.36
CA PRO A 8 -21.60 38.28 -2.39
C PRO A 8 -20.36 37.38 -2.25
N THR A 9 -20.07 36.90 -1.03
CA THR A 9 -19.19 35.74 -0.84
C THR A 9 -19.72 34.89 0.30
N SER A 10 -20.58 33.94 -0.07
CA SER A 10 -20.75 32.72 0.70
C SER A 10 -19.48 31.89 0.55
N GLU A 11 -18.50 32.09 1.44
CA GLU A 11 -17.44 31.11 1.63
C GLU A 11 -17.98 30.00 2.53
N SER A 12 -18.70 29.06 1.92
CA SER A 12 -18.76 27.70 2.43
C SER A 12 -17.44 27.05 2.04
N SER A 13 -16.41 27.30 2.83
CA SER A 13 -15.14 26.59 2.72
C SER A 13 -15.35 25.19 3.27
N LEU A 14 -16.05 24.35 2.51
CA LEU A 14 -15.96 22.90 2.65
C LEU A 14 -14.52 22.54 2.29
N SER A 15 -13.68 22.48 3.32
CA SER A 15 -12.36 21.87 3.25
C SER A 15 -12.57 20.40 2.88
N ALA A 16 -12.58 20.13 1.58
CA ALA A 16 -12.46 18.80 1.04
C ALA A 16 -11.06 18.31 1.39
N ALA A 17 -10.90 17.75 2.59
CA ALA A 17 -9.78 16.88 2.88
C ALA A 17 -9.82 15.73 1.86
N PRO A 18 -8.77 15.48 1.06
CA PRO A 18 -8.74 14.32 0.21
C PRO A 18 -8.51 13.11 1.12
N ALA A 19 -9.59 12.49 1.58
CA ALA A 19 -9.55 11.19 2.25
C ALA A 19 -8.96 10.08 1.34
N GLU A 20 -8.88 10.35 0.03
CA GLU A 20 -8.30 9.50 -1.02
C GLU A 20 -6.75 9.55 -1.11
N ALA A 21 -6.06 10.36 -0.31
CA ALA A 21 -4.61 10.52 -0.44
C ALA A 21 -3.78 9.43 0.29
N GLY A 22 -4.41 8.68 1.20
CA GLY A 22 -3.75 7.66 2.04
C GLY A 22 -3.70 6.28 1.38
N ALA A 23 -4.84 5.80 0.86
CA ALA A 23 -4.98 4.47 0.27
C ALA A 23 -4.27 4.34 -1.09
N GLN A 24 -4.40 5.37 -1.96
CA GLN A 24 -3.75 5.35 -3.28
C GLN A 24 -2.22 5.39 -3.20
N ARG A 25 -1.66 6.07 -2.19
CA ARG A 25 -0.20 6.07 -1.97
C ARG A 25 0.29 4.75 -1.40
N THR A 26 -0.46 4.10 -0.52
CA THR A 26 -0.01 2.83 0.10
C THR A 26 0.04 1.70 -0.91
N SER A 27 -0.99 1.54 -1.77
CA SER A 27 -0.97 0.49 -2.80
C SER A 27 0.10 0.75 -3.88
N ALA A 28 0.27 2.00 -4.30
CA ALA A 28 1.35 2.37 -5.22
C ALA A 28 2.73 2.12 -4.60
N ASN A 29 2.96 2.54 -3.36
CA ASN A 29 4.22 2.30 -2.65
C ASN A 29 4.51 0.81 -2.45
N LEU A 30 3.47 -0.01 -2.22
CA LEU A 30 3.58 -1.46 -2.08
C LEU A 30 4.00 -2.10 -3.40
N HIS A 31 3.33 -1.72 -4.49
CA HIS A 31 3.66 -2.19 -5.83
C HIS A 31 5.07 -1.84 -6.24
N GLU A 32 5.46 -0.58 -6.09
CA GLU A 32 6.81 -0.11 -6.39
C GLU A 32 7.85 -0.86 -5.56
N ALA A 33 7.62 -1.05 -4.25
CA ALA A 33 8.52 -1.80 -3.38
C ALA A 33 8.65 -3.29 -3.74
N ILE A 34 7.63 -3.89 -4.34
CA ILE A 34 7.64 -5.29 -4.79
C ILE A 34 8.24 -5.41 -6.20
N MET A 35 7.99 -4.45 -7.09
CA MET A 35 8.28 -4.53 -8.52
C MET A 35 9.60 -3.88 -8.93
N ASP A 36 9.86 -2.64 -8.51
CA ASP A 36 10.93 -1.81 -9.07
C ASP A 36 12.08 -1.60 -8.06
N SER A 37 13.28 -1.33 -8.59
CA SER A 37 14.60 -1.49 -7.98
C SER A 37 14.84 -0.71 -6.68
N VAL A 38 14.23 -1.21 -5.61
CA VAL A 38 14.60 -1.53 -4.22
C VAL A 38 15.62 -0.68 -3.47
N SER A 39 16.57 0.03 -4.10
CA SER A 39 17.63 0.69 -3.31
C SER A 39 17.05 1.73 -2.36
N SER A 40 16.17 2.64 -2.77
CA SER A 40 15.69 3.69 -1.86
C SER A 40 14.85 3.14 -0.68
N VAL A 41 13.89 2.25 -0.94
CA VAL A 41 13.00 1.69 0.10
C VAL A 41 13.79 0.76 1.02
N ARG A 42 14.54 -0.20 0.48
CA ARG A 42 15.38 -1.11 1.28
C ARG A 42 16.49 -0.35 1.99
N ASP A 43 17.12 0.62 1.34
CA ASP A 43 18.23 1.35 1.96
C ASP A 43 17.75 2.30 3.06
N SER A 44 16.48 2.72 3.03
CA SER A 44 15.82 3.41 4.14
C SER A 44 15.60 2.53 5.37
N LEU A 45 15.68 1.20 5.24
CA LEU A 45 15.56 0.27 6.36
C LEU A 45 16.90 0.12 7.10
N PRO A 46 16.86 -0.09 8.43
CA PRO A 46 18.00 -0.58 9.18
C PRO A 46 18.60 -1.81 8.50
N LYS A 47 19.94 -1.90 8.46
CA LYS A 47 20.65 -2.98 7.75
C LYS A 47 20.20 -4.37 8.18
N GLU A 48 19.91 -4.55 9.47
CA GLU A 48 19.39 -5.79 10.06
C GLU A 48 18.02 -6.23 9.54
N HIS A 49 17.22 -5.30 9.00
CA HIS A 49 15.88 -5.59 8.48
C HIS A 49 15.82 -5.73 6.96
N ARG A 50 16.93 -5.45 6.26
CA ARG A 50 16.99 -5.56 4.79
C ARG A 50 16.82 -7.00 4.32
N ALA A 51 17.34 -7.97 5.06
CA ALA A 51 17.12 -9.39 4.77
C ALA A 51 15.64 -9.77 4.93
N HIS A 52 15.00 -9.28 6.00
CA HIS A 52 13.57 -9.52 6.23
C HIS A 52 12.69 -8.92 5.15
N PHE A 53 13.06 -7.73 4.65
CA PHE A 53 12.40 -7.10 3.51
C PHE A 53 12.44 -7.99 2.27
N GLU A 54 13.61 -8.52 1.92
CA GLU A 54 13.75 -9.37 0.74
C GLU A 54 12.99 -10.69 0.90
N THR A 55 13.00 -11.27 2.11
CA THR A 55 12.21 -12.47 2.40
C THR A 55 10.71 -12.24 2.17
N LEU A 56 10.13 -11.20 2.77
CA LEU A 56 8.70 -10.90 2.60
C LEU A 56 8.34 -10.58 1.15
N ARG A 57 9.20 -9.81 0.47
CA ARG A 57 9.05 -9.52 -0.96
C ARG A 57 9.00 -10.80 -1.79
N GLN A 58 9.95 -11.71 -1.56
CA GLN A 58 10.02 -12.96 -2.32
C GLN A 58 8.87 -13.92 -1.98
N GLU A 59 8.40 -13.93 -0.73
CA GLU A 59 7.21 -14.68 -0.33
C GLU A 59 5.95 -14.18 -1.05
N ILE A 60 5.77 -12.85 -1.16
CA ILE A 60 4.66 -12.26 -1.92
C ILE A 60 4.76 -12.62 -3.41
N ILE A 61 5.93 -12.48 -4.02
CA ILE A 61 6.15 -12.83 -5.43
C ILE A 61 5.83 -14.30 -5.67
N THR A 62 6.41 -15.20 -4.87
CA THR A 62 6.20 -16.65 -4.97
C THR A 62 4.72 -16.99 -4.79
N PHE A 63 4.05 -16.38 -3.81
CA PHE A 63 2.62 -16.56 -3.60
C PHE A 63 1.83 -16.17 -4.86
N THR A 64 2.09 -14.98 -5.41
CA THR A 64 1.38 -14.52 -6.62
C THR A 64 1.63 -15.44 -7.82
N GLU A 65 2.84 -15.95 -7.99
CA GLU A 65 3.19 -16.88 -9.06
C GLU A 65 2.44 -18.22 -8.92
N VAL A 66 2.43 -18.80 -7.71
CA VAL A 66 1.74 -20.08 -7.42
C VAL A 66 0.23 -19.98 -7.67
N HIS A 67 -0.36 -18.82 -7.38
CA HIS A 67 -1.80 -18.60 -7.53
C HIS A 67 -2.19 -17.95 -8.88
N GLY A 68 -1.23 -17.74 -9.80
CA GLY A 68 -1.49 -17.13 -11.10
C GLY A 68 -1.98 -15.68 -11.02
N ILE A 69 -1.62 -14.96 -9.96
CA ILE A 69 -1.99 -13.56 -9.74
C ILE A 69 -0.96 -12.68 -10.48
N PRO A 70 -1.40 -11.76 -11.35
CA PRO A 70 -0.49 -10.83 -11.98
C PRO A 70 0.16 -9.94 -10.92
N ARG A 71 1.49 -9.78 -10.96
CA ARG A 71 2.21 -8.92 -10.01
C ARG A 71 1.75 -7.46 -10.08
N GLU A 72 1.28 -7.01 -11.24
CA GLU A 72 0.67 -5.70 -11.47
C GLU A 72 -0.60 -5.48 -10.66
N SER A 73 -1.32 -6.56 -10.32
CA SER A 73 -2.51 -6.50 -9.48
C SER A 73 -2.17 -6.04 -8.06
N LEU A 74 -0.97 -6.31 -7.54
CA LEU A 74 -0.55 -5.94 -6.18
C LEU A 74 -0.60 -4.42 -5.92
N GLY A 75 -0.54 -3.59 -6.96
CA GLY A 75 -0.65 -2.14 -6.84
C GLY A 75 -2.03 -1.55 -7.04
N LYS A 76 -2.97 -2.37 -7.49
CA LYS A 76 -4.28 -1.93 -7.98
C LYS A 76 -5.37 -2.69 -7.21
N PRO A 77 -6.02 -2.06 -6.22
CA PRO A 77 -6.99 -2.73 -5.36
C PRO A 77 -8.08 -3.49 -6.13
N ASP A 78 -8.61 -2.91 -7.21
CA ASP A 78 -9.63 -3.58 -8.02
C ASP A 78 -9.10 -4.82 -8.76
N LEU A 79 -7.89 -4.75 -9.33
CA LEU A 79 -7.26 -5.91 -9.98
C LEU A 79 -6.83 -6.97 -8.97
N LEU A 80 -6.40 -6.56 -7.77
CA LEU A 80 -6.08 -7.49 -6.70
C LEU A 80 -7.35 -8.23 -6.26
N ARG A 81 -8.45 -7.51 -6.06
CA ARG A 81 -9.76 -8.10 -5.70
C ARG A 81 -10.23 -9.09 -6.76
N GLU A 82 -10.10 -8.75 -8.04
CA GLU A 82 -10.45 -9.66 -9.13
C GLU A 82 -9.56 -10.91 -9.16
N ALA A 83 -8.24 -10.73 -9.06
CA ALA A 83 -7.28 -11.83 -9.12
C ALA A 83 -7.37 -12.78 -7.91
N THR A 84 -7.74 -12.25 -6.73
CA THR A 84 -7.87 -13.04 -5.51
C THR A 84 -9.26 -13.63 -5.31
N GLY A 85 -10.25 -13.27 -6.14
CA GLY A 85 -11.64 -13.72 -5.99
C GLY A 85 -11.86 -15.23 -6.10
N LYS A 86 -10.87 -15.99 -6.60
CA LYS A 86 -10.91 -17.46 -6.69
C LYS A 86 -10.07 -18.15 -5.61
N LEU A 87 -9.36 -17.40 -4.77
CA LEU A 87 -8.55 -17.96 -3.69
C LEU A 87 -9.44 -18.58 -2.62
N SER A 88 -8.91 -19.61 -1.97
CA SER A 88 -9.51 -20.12 -0.74
C SER A 88 -9.38 -19.09 0.39
N ILE A 89 -10.26 -19.16 1.39
CA ILE A 89 -10.16 -18.32 2.60
C ILE A 89 -8.75 -18.38 3.24
N PRO A 90 -8.12 -19.55 3.46
CA PRO A 90 -6.79 -19.58 4.06
C PRO A 90 -5.72 -18.94 3.16
N ASP A 91 -5.84 -19.03 1.83
CA ASP A 91 -4.93 -18.34 0.93
C ASP A 91 -5.13 -16.82 0.96
N LEU A 92 -6.37 -16.35 1.09
CA LEU A 92 -6.68 -14.93 1.28
C LEU A 92 -6.09 -14.40 2.59
N GLU A 93 -6.28 -15.12 3.71
CA GLU A 93 -5.71 -14.77 5.01
C GLU A 93 -4.18 -14.72 4.94
N ARG A 94 -3.57 -15.71 4.28
CA ARG A 94 -2.12 -15.75 4.08
C ARG A 94 -1.62 -14.56 3.25
N LEU A 95 -2.30 -14.23 2.15
CA LEU A 95 -1.95 -13.07 1.34
C LEU A 95 -2.09 -11.77 2.13
N ALA A 96 -3.20 -11.60 2.86
CA ALA A 96 -3.43 -10.42 3.69
C ALA A 96 -2.29 -10.25 4.71
N LEU A 97 -1.93 -11.31 5.44
CA LEU A 97 -0.85 -11.30 6.42
C LEU A 97 0.50 -10.93 5.79
N LEU A 98 0.81 -11.45 4.60
CA LEU A 98 2.05 -11.12 3.89
C LEU A 98 2.12 -9.63 3.53
N LEU A 99 1.04 -9.10 2.94
CA LEU A 99 0.98 -7.69 2.54
C LEU A 99 1.01 -6.77 3.76
N GLU A 100 0.34 -7.15 4.85
CA GLU A 100 0.31 -6.39 6.10
C GLU A 100 1.69 -6.30 6.75
N ARG A 101 2.41 -7.43 6.85
CA ARG A 101 3.78 -7.49 7.39
C ARG A 101 4.75 -6.69 6.54
N PHE A 102 4.62 -6.77 5.21
CA PHE A 102 5.46 -6.01 4.29
C PHE A 102 5.19 -4.51 4.40
N GLN A 103 3.92 -4.11 4.48
CA GLN A 103 3.53 -2.73 4.66
C GLN A 103 4.05 -2.16 5.99
N HIS A 104 3.91 -2.92 7.08
CA HIS A 104 4.42 -2.56 8.40
C HIS A 104 5.92 -2.36 8.37
N LEU A 105 6.67 -3.29 7.76
CA LEU A 105 8.12 -3.16 7.64
C LEU A 105 8.54 -1.89 6.90
N ILE A 106 7.82 -1.51 5.85
CA ILE A 106 8.12 -0.32 5.06
C ILE A 106 7.78 0.97 5.83
N VAL A 107 6.67 1.00 6.58
CA VAL A 107 6.18 2.19 7.28
C VAL A 107 6.91 2.40 8.60
N GLU A 108 6.95 1.36 9.43
CA GLU A 108 7.51 1.39 10.77
C GLU A 108 9.03 1.15 10.80
N LYS A 109 9.61 0.76 9.65
CA LYS A 109 11.04 0.45 9.49
C LYS A 109 11.54 -0.64 10.44
N LYS A 110 10.65 -1.51 10.93
CA LYS A 110 10.92 -2.64 11.84
C LYS A 110 10.05 -3.85 11.45
N PRO A 111 10.48 -5.09 11.75
CA PRO A 111 9.66 -6.26 11.49
C PRO A 111 8.41 -6.24 12.38
N TRP A 112 7.31 -6.76 11.84
CA TRP A 112 6.13 -7.02 12.64
C TRP A 112 6.49 -8.03 13.73
N THR A 113 6.33 -7.63 14.99
CA THR A 113 6.44 -8.52 16.14
C THR A 113 5.03 -8.85 16.57
N ASN A 114 4.57 -10.08 16.33
CA ASN A 114 3.28 -10.56 16.81
C ASN A 114 3.32 -10.59 18.34
N LYS A 115 3.07 -9.46 18.99
CA LYS A 115 2.45 -9.47 20.30
C LYS A 115 0.95 -9.53 20.05
N GLU A 116 0.42 -10.72 20.31
CA GLU A 116 -1.00 -11.05 20.40
C GLU A 116 -1.67 -11.39 19.05
N ALA A 117 -1.83 -12.70 18.84
CA ALA A 117 -2.95 -13.33 18.16
C ALA A 117 -3.48 -14.43 19.10
#